data_AF-A0A6V8EXR4-F1
#
_entry.id   AF-A0A6V8EXR4-F1
#
_cell.length_a   1.000
_cell.length_b   1.000
_cell.length_c   1.000
_cell.angle_alpha   90.00
_cell.angle_beta   90.00
_cell.angle_gamma   90.00
#
_symmetry.space_group_name_H-M   'P 1'
#
loop_
_entity.id
_entity.type
_entity.pdbx_description
1 polymer ?
#
loop_
_entity_poly.entity_id
_entity_poly.type
_entity_poly.pdbx_seq_one_letter_code
_entity_poly.pdbx_strand_id
1 'polypeptide(L)' 'HSSRFDTTALEMNTNRNRSNGATFTYAGVRKAGGPAPVGLPLIPVVLNNDVIEGITDYVDWLTYCD' A
#
# COMPACT_ATOMS: atom_id res chain seq x y z
N HIS A 1 21.52 -5.75 4.88
CA HIS A 1 20.47 -5.83 5.92
C HIS A 1 19.12 -5.87 5.20
N SER A 2 18.19 -6.73 5.61
CA SER A 2 16.87 -6.87 4.96
C SER A 2 15.76 -6.21 5.78
N SER A 3 14.71 -5.73 5.10
CA SER A 3 13.50 -5.22 5.74
C SER A 3 12.65 -6.37 6.29
N ARG A 4 11.97 -6.11 7.40
CA ARG A 4 11.05 -7.05 8.07
C ARG A 4 9.67 -6.42 8.16
N PHE A 5 8.64 -7.23 7.96
CA PHE A 5 7.24 -6.81 7.97
C PHE A 5 6.42 -7.74 8.87
N ASP A 6 5.51 -7.14 9.63
CA ASP A 6 4.55 -7.85 10.47
C ASP A 6 3.24 -7.99 9.70
N THR A 7 2.98 -9.20 9.20
CA THR A 7 1.80 -9.51 8.37
C THR A 7 0.49 -9.53 9.15
N THR A 8 0.53 -9.34 10.47
CA THR A 8 -0.66 -9.36 11.33
C THR A 8 -1.19 -7.96 11.63
N ALA A 9 -0.44 -6.91 11.27
CA ALA A 9 -0.80 -5.53 11.54
C ALA A 9 -0.76 -4.68 10.26
N LEU A 10 -1.74 -3.78 10.16
CA LEU A 10 -1.82 -2.77 9.11
C LEU A 10 -1.33 -1.41 9.65
N GLU A 11 -0.72 -0.62 8.78
CA GLU A 11 -0.34 0.77 9.06
C GLU A 11 -0.75 1.68 7.90
N MET A 12 -1.10 2.93 8.22
CA MET A 12 -1.35 3.96 7.23
C MET A 12 -0.03 4.68 6.93
N ASN A 13 0.37 4.65 5.66
CA ASN A 13 1.61 5.22 5.17
C ASN A 13 1.33 6.45 4.30
N THR A 14 2.25 7.40 4.32
CA THR A 14 2.27 8.54 3.40
C THR A 14 3.54 8.47 2.56
N ASN A 15 3.41 8.56 1.25
CA ASN A 15 4.55 8.59 0.34
C ASN A 15 4.36 9.66 -0.73
N ARG A 16 5.45 10.00 -1.42
CA ARG A 16 5.47 11.02 -2.45
C ARG A 16 5.77 10.36 -3.79
N ASN A 17 4.90 10.58 -4.77
CA ASN A 17 5.16 10.18 -6.13
C ASN A 17 6.38 10.95 -6.64
N ARG A 18 7.39 10.21 -7.09
CA ARG A 18 8.65 10.80 -7.55
C ARG A 18 8.54 11.40 -8.96
N SER A 19 7.54 11.01 -9.75
CA SER A 19 7.33 11.54 -11.10
C SER A 19 6.67 12.91 -11.11
N ASN A 20 5.65 13.13 -10.26
CA ASN A 20 4.83 14.34 -10.26
C ASN A 20 4.89 15.13 -8.93
N GLY A 21 5.49 14.56 -7.89
CA GLY A 21 5.65 15.21 -6.59
C GLY A 21 4.40 15.19 -5.69
N ALA A 22 3.29 14.60 -6.11
CA ALA A 22 2.07 14.46 -5.32
C ALA A 22 2.30 13.55 -4.12
N THR A 23 1.71 13.91 -2.97
CA THR A 23 1.69 13.04 -1.78
C THR A 23 0.42 12.22 -1.76
N PHE A 24 0.55 10.92 -1.48
CA PHE A 24 -0.57 10.00 -1.39
C PHE A 24 -0.47 9.14 -0.12
N THR A 25 -1.62 8.71 0.38
CA THR A 25 -1.73 7.83 1.54
C THR A 25 -2.20 6.45 1.11
N TYR A 26 -1.71 5.41 1.77
CA TYR A 26 -2.13 4.04 1.50
C TYR A 26 -2.01 3.18 2.76
N ALA A 27 -2.84 2.14 2.89
CA ALA A 27 -2.61 1.15 3.93
C ALA A 27 -1.58 0.12 3.47
N GLY A 28 -0.71 -0.28 4.37
CA GLY A 28 0.30 -1.29 4.12
C GLY A 28 0.49 -2.27 5.26
N VAL A 29 1.21 -3.34 4.97
CA VAL A 29 1.68 -4.29 5.99
C VAL A 29 2.72 -3.60 6.85
N ARG A 30 2.52 -3.64 8.18
CA ARG A 30 3.34 -2.91 9.14
C ARG A 30 4.82 -3.22 8.99
N LYS A 31 5.66 -2.18 8.91
CA LYS A 31 7.12 -2.36 8.94
C LYS A 31 7.55 -2.71 10.37
N ALA A 32 8.21 -3.86 10.52
CA ALA A 32 8.78 -4.32 11.78
C ALA A 32 10.27 -3.92 11.95
N GLY A 33 10.99 -3.66 10.87
CA GLY A 33 12.39 -3.19 10.94
C GLY A 33 13.12 -3.17 9.59
N GLY A 34 14.37 -2.70 9.59
CA GLY A 34 15.24 -2.64 8.41
C GLY A 34 15.12 -1.35 7.58
N PRO A 35 15.72 -1.33 6.38
CA PRO A 35 15.99 -0.10 5.63
C PRO A 35 14.79 0.48 4.86
N ALA A 36 13.73 -0.30 4.62
CA ALA A 36 12.54 0.23 3.92
C ALA A 36 11.94 1.41 4.69
N PRO A 37 11.56 2.53 4.06
CA PRO A 37 11.07 3.70 4.79
C PRO A 37 9.67 3.52 5.38
N VAL A 38 8.85 2.67 4.77
CA VAL A 38 7.42 2.46 5.07
C VAL A 38 7.03 0.99 4.84
N GLY A 39 5.85 0.61 5.29
CA GLY A 39 5.24 -0.69 5.07
C GLY A 39 4.89 -0.99 3.60
N LEU A 40 4.72 -2.27 3.31
CA LEU A 40 4.41 -2.75 1.96
C LEU A 40 3.00 -2.33 1.57
N PRO A 41 2.79 -1.68 0.42
CA PRO A 41 1.46 -1.26 0.00
C PRO A 41 0.53 -2.45 -0.23
N LEU A 42 -0.74 -2.30 0.14
CA LEU A 42 -1.80 -3.25 -0.17
C LEU A 42 -2.67 -2.71 -1.30
N ILE A 43 -3.09 -3.62 -2.19
CA ILE A 43 -4.03 -3.32 -3.28
C ILE A 43 -5.36 -3.97 -2.90
N PRO A 44 -6.45 -3.20 -2.78
CA PRO A 44 -7.77 -3.78 -2.54
C PRO A 44 -8.22 -4.55 -3.78
N VAL A 45 -8.78 -5.74 -3.56
CA VAL A 45 -9.25 -6.64 -4.61
C VAL A 45 -10.66 -7.15 -4.29
N VAL A 46 -11.41 -7.47 -5.34
CA VAL A 46 -12.68 -8.18 -5.28
C VAL A 46 -12.57 -9.51 -6.04
N LEU A 47 -13.32 -10.51 -5.59
CA LEU A 47 -13.45 -11.79 -6.28
C LEU A 47 -14.74 -11.76 -7.10
N ASN A 48 -14.61 -11.70 -8.42
CA ASN A 48 -15.72 -11.73 -9.36
C ASN A 48 -15.62 -12.98 -10.23
N ASN A 49 -16.54 -13.94 -10.03
CA ASN A 49 -16.62 -15.17 -10.83
C ASN A 49 -15.25 -15.85 -11.05
N ASP A 50 -14.52 -16.10 -9.95
CA ASP A 50 -13.17 -16.71 -9.92
C ASP A 50 -12.03 -15.85 -10.50
N VAL A 51 -12.29 -14.59 -10.85
CA VAL A 51 -11.29 -13.61 -11.26
C VAL A 51 -11.01 -12.65 -10.10
N ILE A 52 -9.72 -12.43 -9.81
CA ILE A 52 -9.27 -11.40 -8.88
C ILE A 52 -9.18 -10.09 -9.67
N GLU A 53 -9.99 -9.11 -9.30
CA GLU A 53 -10.00 -7.79 -9.92
C GLU A 53 -9.56 -6.73 -8.90
N GLY A 54 -8.69 -5.81 -9.33
CA GLY A 54 -8.33 -4.66 -8.51
C GLY A 54 -9.48 -3.66 -8.48
N ILE A 55 -9.88 -3.19 -7.29
CA ILE A 55 -10.95 -2.20 -7.14
C ILE A 55 -10.38 -0.81 -6.87
N THR A 56 -11.04 0.20 -7.43
CA THR A 56 -10.67 1.63 -7.26
C THR A 56 -11.64 2.40 -6.35
N ASP A 57 -12.53 1.70 -5.65
CA ASP A 57 -13.64 2.33 -4.94
C ASP A 57 -13.21 3.00 -3.62
N TYR A 58 -12.10 2.55 -3.03
CA TYR A 58 -11.59 3.11 -1.79
C TYR A 58 -10.54 4.19 -2.07
N VAL A 59 -10.97 5.37 -2.52
CA VAL A 59 -10.06 6.49 -2.88
C VAL A 59 -9.07 6.84 -1.77
N ASP A 60 -9.46 6.75 -0.49
CA ASP A 60 -8.57 6.96 0.67
C ASP A 60 -7.57 5.81 0.93
N TRP A 61 -7.80 4.65 0.31
CA TRP A 61 -6.98 3.45 0.40
C TRP A 61 -6.06 3.29 -0.82
N LEU A 62 -6.28 4.10 -1.86
CA LEU A 62 -5.62 3.94 -3.13
C LEU A 62 -4.27 4.64 -3.15
N THR A 63 -3.24 3.82 -3.29
CA THR A 63 -2.15 3.99 -4.24
C THR A 63 -2.66 4.36 -5.65
N TYR A 64 -3.35 5.49 -5.82
CA TYR A 64 -3.58 6.10 -7.11
C TYR A 64 -2.53 7.19 -7.29
N CYS A 65 -1.53 6.89 -8.11
CA CYS A 65 -0.71 7.92 -8.73
C CYS A 65 -1.25 8.09 -10.15
N ASP A 66 -1.78 9.28 -10.44
CA ASP A 66 -1.82 9.82 -11.81
C ASP A 66 -0.39 9.92 -12.36
#